data_AF-A0A2N3Y2K9-F1
#
_entry.id   AF-A0A2N3Y2K9-F1
#
_cell.length_a   1.000
_cell.length_b   1.000
_cell.length_c   1.000
_cell.angle_alpha   90.00
_cell.angle_beta   90.00
_cell.angle_gamma   90.00
#
_symmetry.space_group_name_H-M   'P 1'
#
loop_
_entity.id
_entity.type
_entity.pdbx_description
1 polymer ?
#
loop_
_entity_poly.entity_id
_entity_poly.type
_entity_poly.pdbx_seq_one_letter_code
_entity_poly.pdbx_strand_id
1 'polypeptide(L)'
;MAKSSGTAGAFDIRTIIALLFGIYAVVLIVVGATAGADDVAKSGGINLNLYAGIGMIVFSAAFVVWARLRPIAVPAADEVPES
;
A
#
# COMPACT_ATOMS: atom_id res chain seq x y z
N MET A 1 -11.84 -3.97 -34.68
CA MET A 1 -11.23 -4.87 -33.67
C MET A 1 -10.92 -4.02 -32.45
N ALA A 2 -11.55 -4.26 -31.30
CA ALA A 2 -11.38 -3.43 -30.11
C ALA A 2 -10.02 -3.72 -29.46
N LYS A 3 -9.12 -2.73 -29.42
CA LYS A 3 -7.77 -2.79 -28.85
C LYS A 3 -7.89 -2.98 -27.33
N SER A 4 -7.56 -4.16 -26.80
CA SER A 4 -7.50 -4.37 -25.35
C SER A 4 -6.22 -3.75 -24.79
N SER A 5 -6.33 -2.53 -24.26
CA SER A 5 -5.25 -1.91 -23.49
C SER A 5 -5.09 -2.66 -22.16
N GLY A 6 -4.07 -3.51 -22.05
CA GLY A 6 -3.73 -4.15 -20.79
C GLY A 6 -3.26 -3.12 -19.77
N THR A 7 -4.12 -2.77 -18.81
CA THR A 7 -3.72 -1.94 -17.67
C THR A 7 -2.78 -2.74 -16.78
N ALA A 8 -1.47 -2.55 -16.89
CA ALA A 8 -0.52 -3.09 -15.90
C ALA A 8 -0.63 -2.42 -14.52
N GLY A 9 -1.67 -1.62 -14.28
CA GLY A 9 -1.87 -0.88 -13.03
C GLY A 9 -2.00 -1.76 -11.78
N ALA A 10 -2.32 -3.05 -11.93
CA ALA A 10 -2.32 -3.99 -10.81
C ALA A 10 -0.89 -4.30 -10.27
N PHE A 11 0.14 -4.16 -11.11
CA PHE A 11 1.55 -4.37 -10.76
C PHE A 11 2.34 -3.06 -10.65
N ASP A 12 1.68 -1.95 -10.33
CA ASP A 12 2.36 -0.69 -9.99
C ASP A 12 2.99 -0.79 -8.60
N ILE A 13 4.26 -0.41 -8.46
CA ILE A 13 5.00 -0.42 -7.19
C ILE A 13 4.28 0.36 -6.09
N ARG A 14 3.55 1.43 -6.41
CA ARG A 14 2.80 2.23 -5.46
C ARG A 14 1.64 1.45 -4.85
N THR A 15 0.95 0.65 -5.66
CA THR A 15 -0.12 -0.25 -5.22
C THR A 15 0.43 -1.37 -4.34
N ILE A 16 1.60 -1.93 -4.71
CA ILE A 16 2.28 -2.96 -3.91
C ILE A 16 2.71 -2.40 -2.55
N ILE A 17 3.37 -1.23 -2.53
CA ILE A 17 3.77 -0.54 -1.28
C ILE A 17 2.54 -0.28 -0.41
N ALA A 18 1.47 0.30 -0.98
CA ALA A 18 0.24 0.58 -0.25
C ALA A 18 -0.36 -0.68 0.37
N LEU A 19 -0.41 -1.80 -0.37
CA LEU A 19 -0.94 -3.07 0.10
C LEU A 19 -0.10 -3.64 1.25
N LEU A 20 1.22 -3.72 1.08
CA LEU A 20 2.13 -4.26 2.09
C LEU A 20 2.07 -3.45 3.39
N PHE A 21 2.16 -2.12 3.29
CA PHE A 21 2.02 -1.24 4.44
C PHE A 21 0.63 -1.33 5.06
N GLY A 22 -0.43 -1.42 4.24
CA GLY A 22 -1.81 -1.55 4.73
C GLY A 22 -2.04 -2.83 5.52
N ILE A 23 -1.57 -3.97 5.02
CA ILE A 23 -1.69 -5.26 5.73
C ILE A 23 -0.92 -5.21 7.04
N TYR A 24 0.33 -4.74 7.02
CA TYR A 24 1.13 -4.70 8.24
C TYR A 24 0.60 -3.66 9.25
N ALA A 25 0.01 -2.56 8.79
CA ALA A 25 -0.67 -1.60 9.64
C ALA A 25 -1.82 -2.24 10.43
N VAL A 26 -2.62 -3.11 9.78
CA VAL A 26 -3.69 -3.85 10.46
C VAL A 26 -3.11 -4.74 11.55
N VAL A 27 -2.00 -5.44 11.28
CA VAL A 27 -1.31 -6.24 12.30
C VAL A 27 -0.89 -5.38 13.49
N LEU A 28 -0.27 -4.22 13.24
CA LEU A 28 0.17 -3.32 14.31
C LEU A 28 -0.99 -2.72 15.11
N ILE A 29 -2.10 -2.40 14.45
CA ILE A 29 -3.31 -1.91 15.12
C ILE A 29 -3.90 -3.00 16.02
N VAL A 30 -3.97 -4.25 15.55
CA VAL A 30 -4.46 -5.37 16.37
C VAL A 30 -3.54 -5.62 17.56
N VAL A 31 -2.23 -5.75 17.33
CA VAL A 31 -1.24 -5.95 18.40
C VAL A 31 -1.27 -4.80 19.40
N GLY A 32 -1.35 -3.56 18.92
CA GLY A 32 -1.47 -2.38 19.76
C GLY A 32 -2.79 -2.38 20.55
N ALA A 33 -3.92 -2.64 19.91
CA ALA A 33 -5.23 -2.66 20.58
C ALA A 33 -5.34 -3.74 21.66
N THR A 34 -4.60 -4.85 21.53
CA THR A 34 -4.53 -5.93 22.51
C THR A 34 -3.33 -5.82 23.45
N ALA A 35 -2.54 -4.74 23.40
CA ALA A 35 -1.32 -4.60 24.19
C ALA A 35 -1.62 -4.45 25.69
N GLY A 36 -0.88 -5.21 26.51
CA GLY A 36 -0.93 -5.09 27.96
C GLY A 36 -0.11 -3.89 28.49
N ALA A 37 -0.28 -3.58 29.78
CA ALA A 37 0.45 -2.50 30.44
C ALA A 37 1.98 -2.69 30.36
N ASP A 38 2.46 -3.92 30.47
CA ASP A 38 3.90 -4.24 30.37
C ASP A 38 4.48 -3.94 28.99
N ASP A 39 3.71 -4.14 27.91
CA ASP A 39 4.17 -3.87 26.55
C ASP A 39 4.20 -2.38 26.23
N VAL A 40 3.22 -1.63 26.77
CA VAL A 40 3.20 -0.17 26.72
C VAL A 40 4.36 0.41 27.52
N ALA A 41 4.68 -0.16 28.69
CA ALA A 41 5.81 0.26 29.51
C ALA A 41 7.16 0.08 28.80
N LYS A 42 7.38 -1.04 28.10
CA LYS A 42 8.58 -1.27 27.27
C LYS A 42 8.75 -0.22 26.16
N SER A 43 7.65 0.37 25.73
CA SER A 43 7.58 1.36 24.66
C SER A 43 7.61 2.81 25.18
N GLY A 44 8.04 3.03 26.43
CA GLY A 44 8.13 4.37 27.02
C GLY A 44 6.78 4.93 27.49
N GLY A 45 5.82 4.06 27.81
CA GLY A 45 4.50 4.44 28.29
C GLY A 45 3.50 4.79 27.19
N ILE A 46 3.89 4.67 25.92
CA ILE A 46 3.02 4.88 24.76
C ILE A 46 2.81 3.56 24.01
N ASN A 47 1.63 3.40 23.43
CA ASN A 47 1.33 2.23 22.60
C ASN A 47 1.92 2.40 21.19
N LEU A 48 3.25 2.19 21.08
CA LEU A 48 4.00 2.46 19.85
C LEU A 48 3.46 1.70 18.64
N ASN A 49 3.03 0.45 18.82
CA ASN A 49 2.42 -0.35 17.75
C ASN A 49 1.16 0.31 17.19
N LEU A 50 0.28 0.82 18.06
CA LEU A 50 -0.95 1.48 17.63
C LEU A 50 -0.66 2.78 16.86
N TYR A 51 0.24 3.63 17.37
CA TYR A 51 0.63 4.87 16.70
C TYR A 51 1.33 4.61 15.36
N ALA A 52 2.24 3.64 15.32
CA ALA A 52 2.91 3.23 14.08
C ALA A 52 1.90 2.69 13.06
N GLY A 53 0.96 1.84 13.49
CA GLY A 53 -0.11 1.33 12.64
C GLY A 53 -0.98 2.44 12.05
N ILE A 54 -1.40 3.42 12.86
CA ILE A 54 -2.15 4.59 12.37
C ILE A 54 -1.33 5.39 11.35
N GLY A 55 -0.05 5.65 11.63
CA GLY A 55 0.83 6.34 10.68
C GLY A 55 0.96 5.58 9.35
N MET A 56 1.05 4.26 9.41
CA MET A 56 1.10 3.41 8.23
C MET A 56 -0.21 3.39 7.42
N ILE A 57 -1.37 3.51 8.07
CA ILE A 57 -2.66 3.68 7.37
C ILE A 57 -2.66 5.00 6.59
N VAL A 58 -2.24 6.11 7.22
CA VAL A 58 -2.16 7.42 6.55
C VAL A 58 -1.20 7.36 5.35
N PHE A 59 -0.03 6.74 5.53
CA PHE A 59 0.95 6.55 4.46
C PHE A 59 0.41 5.69 3.30
N SER A 60 -0.21 4.55 3.62
CA SER A 60 -0.82 3.67 2.62
C SER A 60 -1.93 4.39 1.84
N ALA A 61 -2.81 5.13 2.53
CA ALA A 61 -3.87 5.92 1.89
C ALA A 61 -3.30 6.97 0.92
N ALA A 62 -2.21 7.65 1.30
CA ALA A 62 -1.53 8.60 0.42
C ALA A 62 -1.02 7.93 -0.88
N PHE A 63 -0.44 6.72 -0.78
CA PHE A 63 0.02 5.97 -1.94
C PHE A 63 -1.14 5.49 -2.83
N VAL A 64 -2.25 5.03 -2.26
CA VAL A 64 -3.45 4.66 -3.02
C VAL A 64 -3.99 5.87 -3.77
N VAL A 65 -4.12 7.01 -3.10
CA VAL A 65 -4.58 8.26 -3.71
C VAL A 65 -3.64 8.67 -4.84
N TRP A 66 -2.32 8.62 -4.64
CA TRP A 66 -1.35 8.96 -5.67
C TRP A 66 -1.39 8.01 -6.87
N ALA A 67 -1.51 6.70 -6.65
CA ALA A 67 -1.65 5.71 -7.73
C ALA A 67 -2.91 5.97 -8.57
N ARG A 68 -4.02 6.37 -7.91
CA ARG A 68 -5.28 6.73 -8.58
C ARG A 68 -5.20 8.04 -9.35
N LEU A 69 -4.51 9.05 -8.81
CA LEU A 69 -4.33 10.34 -9.48
C LEU A 69 -3.34 10.28 -10.65
N ARG A 70 -2.39 9.34 -10.64
CA ARG A 70 -1.36 9.21 -11.68
C ARG A 70 -1.22 7.75 -12.18
N PRO A 71 -2.20 7.24 -12.94
CA PRO A 71 -2.16 5.88 -13.46
C PRO A 71 -1.04 5.70 -14.50
N ILE A 72 -0.35 4.55 -14.48
CA ILE A 72 0.64 4.19 -15.49
C ILE A 72 -0.07 3.52 -16.67
N ALA A 73 0.03 4.12 -17.86
CA ALA A 73 -0.43 3.52 -19.10
C ALA A 73 0.68 2.65 -19.70
N VAL A 74 0.37 1.41 -20.06
CA VAL A 74 1.26 0.57 -20.86
C VAL A 74 0.91 0.78 -22.33
N PRO A 75 1.88 1.16 -23.18
CA PRO A 75 1.66 1.20 -24.62
C PRO A 75 1.22 -0.19 -25.09
N ALA A 76 0.09 -0.27 -25.79
CA ALA A 76 -0.25 -1.49 -26.49
C ALA A 76 0.87 -1.76 -27.51
N ALA A 77 1.40 -2.97 -27.52
CA ALA A 77 2.43 -3.37 -28.47
C ALA A 77 1.94 -3.04 -29.88
N ASP A 78 2.52 -2.01 -30.49
CA ASP A 78 2.30 -1.74 -31.90
C ASP A 78 3.06 -2.84 -32.64
N GLU A 79 2.29 -3.59 -33.44
CA GLU A 79 2.74 -4.69 -34.27
C GLU A 79 3.99 -4.25 -35.04
N VAL A 80 5.14 -4.86 -34.73
CA VAL A 80 6.33 -4.73 -35.57
C VAL A 80 5.94 -5.32 -36.92
N PRO A 81 5.89 -4.55 -38.01
CA PRO A 81 5.58 -5.12 -39.31
C PRO A 81 6.72 -6.07 -39.66
N GLU A 82 6.41 -7.36 -39.74
CA GLU A 82 7.33 -8.38 -40.26
C GLU A 82 7.82 -7.93 -41.65
N SER A 83 9.14 -7.78 -41.80
CA SER A 83 9.83 -7.51 -43.05
C SER A 83 10.39 -8.79 -43.66
#